data_AF-A0A6A7M5S3-F1
#
_entry.id   AF-A0A6A7M5S3-F1
#
_cell.length_a   1.000
_cell.length_b   1.000
_cell.length_c   1.000
_cell.angle_alpha   90.00
_cell.angle_beta   90.00
_cell.angle_gamma   90.00
#
_symmetry.space_group_name_H-M   'P 1'
#
loop_
_entity.id
_entity.type
_entity.pdbx_description
1 polymer ?
#
loop_
_entity_poly.entity_id
_entity_poly.type
_entity_poly.pdbx_seq_one_letter_code
_entity_poly.pdbx_strand_id
1 'polypeptide(L)'
;MGSMWLDPPEDPKVYPMQGLPVLPFDATKMTAANEFLDDRWGADFQGLLWIIDFLKQPLWQVKVSTGIAMPPATTSQDMKDALQELVNLQETLRQEAMPEILAQATDFQMWFCAQLGLYPRSHPKSYLFLKLVARIGELVMVYLKYKYNAVRPSQVYPRLTPPVPVPPHASYPSGHAMNSYLMALATAEIVPDLGDAAERLAQRIAKNREIAGLHFWWDSLAGKIAAENTFGLFKTLPKYIAYRDAAIDEWSN
;
A
#
# COMPACT_ATOMS: atom_id res chain seq x y z
N MET A 1 8.59 7.96 2.54
CA MET A 1 7.52 7.53 3.47
C MET A 1 7.40 6.03 3.31
N GLY A 2 7.65 5.22 4.35
CA GLY A 2 7.85 3.77 4.19
C GLY A 2 6.63 2.94 3.74
N SER A 3 5.48 3.56 3.52
CA SER A 3 4.25 2.89 3.08
C SER A 3 3.70 3.43 1.75
N MET A 4 4.44 4.29 1.06
CA MET A 4 4.02 4.87 -0.21
C MET A 4 4.57 4.01 -1.35
N TRP A 5 3.72 3.64 -2.30
CA TRP A 5 4.14 2.88 -3.48
C TRP A 5 5.13 3.71 -4.29
N LEU A 6 6.31 3.16 -4.55
CA LEU A 6 7.33 3.77 -5.40
C LEU A 6 7.40 2.97 -6.69
N ASP A 7 7.26 3.63 -7.84
CA ASP A 7 7.53 2.95 -9.09
C ASP A 7 9.04 2.67 -9.21
N PRO A 8 9.43 1.54 -9.83
CA PRO A 8 10.81 1.35 -10.24
C PRO A 8 11.23 2.52 -11.15
N PRO A 9 12.50 2.97 -11.09
CA PRO A 9 12.97 4.04 -11.95
C PRO A 9 12.83 3.61 -13.42
N GLU A 10 11.99 4.33 -14.16
CA GLU A 10 11.54 3.96 -15.50
C GLU A 10 11.83 5.02 -16.57
N ASP A 11 11.65 4.54 -17.80
CA ASP A 11 11.78 5.13 -19.12
C ASP A 11 13.19 5.29 -19.72
N PRO A 12 13.38 4.85 -20.98
CA PRO A 12 14.59 5.16 -21.72
C PRO A 12 14.68 6.68 -21.84
N LYS A 13 15.83 7.24 -21.44
CA LYS A 13 16.13 8.64 -21.70
C LYS A 13 16.05 8.87 -23.21
N VAL A 14 15.01 9.58 -23.64
CA VAL A 14 14.89 10.03 -25.02
C VAL A 14 15.86 11.19 -25.19
N TYR A 15 17.04 10.90 -25.72
CA TYR A 15 17.96 11.94 -26.15
C TYR A 15 17.53 12.44 -27.53
N PRO A 16 17.53 13.76 -27.79
CA PRO A 16 17.37 14.26 -29.14
C PRO A 16 18.50 13.68 -30.00
N MET A 17 18.16 13.10 -31.15
CA MET A 17 19.17 12.65 -32.12
C MET A 17 19.87 13.88 -32.72
N GLN A 18 21.02 14.27 -32.17
CA GLN A 18 21.85 15.32 -32.74
C GLN A 18 22.40 14.88 -34.10
N GLY A 19 22.28 15.75 -35.11
CA GLY A 19 22.90 15.55 -36.43
C GLY A 19 22.07 14.79 -37.47
N LEU A 20 20.84 14.38 -37.16
CA LEU A 20 19.93 13.87 -38.18
C LEU A 20 19.19 15.01 -38.90
N PRO A 21 18.96 14.91 -40.23
CA PRO A 21 18.12 15.86 -40.94
C PRO A 21 16.71 15.87 -40.34
N VAL A 22 16.19 17.06 -40.03
CA VAL A 22 14.78 17.21 -39.67
C VAL A 22 13.96 16.84 -40.90
N LEU A 23 13.13 15.80 -40.78
CA LEU A 23 12.23 15.41 -41.85
C LEU A 23 11.22 16.55 -42.13
N PRO A 24 10.90 16.85 -43.40
CA PRO A 24 9.89 17.85 -43.71
C PRO A 24 8.55 17.45 -43.11
N PHE A 25 7.79 18.44 -42.66
CA PHE A 25 6.46 18.24 -42.10
C PHE A 25 5.54 17.57 -43.13
N ASP A 26 4.89 16.49 -42.72
CA ASP A 26 3.94 15.72 -43.53
C ASP A 26 2.62 15.59 -42.76
N ALA A 27 1.62 16.36 -43.17
CA ALA A 27 0.30 16.36 -42.55
C ALA A 27 -0.40 14.99 -42.64
N THR A 28 -0.02 14.13 -43.60
CA THR A 28 -0.59 12.78 -43.73
C THR A 28 -0.09 11.82 -42.66
N LYS A 29 0.98 12.19 -41.93
CA LYS A 29 1.55 11.43 -40.80
C LYS A 29 0.99 11.86 -39.45
N MET A 30 0.15 12.89 -39.40
CA MET A 30 -0.49 13.33 -38.16
C MET A 30 -1.56 12.33 -37.71
N THR A 31 -1.66 12.09 -36.41
CA THR A 31 -2.79 11.34 -35.85
C THR A 31 -4.01 12.26 -35.74
N ALA A 32 -5.21 11.73 -35.95
CA ALA A 32 -6.46 12.47 -35.76
C ALA A 32 -6.94 12.47 -34.29
N ALA A 33 -6.06 12.16 -33.34
CA ALA A 33 -6.44 12.05 -31.93
C ALA A 33 -6.63 13.43 -31.30
N ASN A 34 -7.84 13.72 -30.85
CA ASN A 34 -8.19 14.96 -30.14
C ASN A 34 -8.24 14.76 -28.61
N GLU A 35 -8.10 13.52 -28.13
CA GLU A 35 -8.17 13.15 -26.72
C GLU A 35 -6.97 12.30 -26.35
N PHE A 36 -6.52 12.46 -25.10
CA PHE A 36 -5.52 11.58 -24.52
C PHE A 36 -6.22 10.35 -23.95
N LEU A 37 -5.94 9.18 -24.52
CA LEU A 37 -6.65 7.95 -24.20
C LEU A 37 -6.42 7.52 -22.74
N ASP A 38 -7.46 6.98 -22.12
CA ASP A 38 -7.45 6.55 -20.71
C ASP A 38 -6.33 5.53 -20.40
N ASP A 39 -6.03 4.63 -21.33
CA ASP A 39 -4.99 3.60 -21.22
C ASP A 39 -3.56 4.12 -21.38
N ARG A 40 -3.39 5.39 -21.77
CA ARG A 40 -2.08 6.06 -21.94
C ARG A 40 -1.64 6.80 -20.69
N TRP A 41 -2.52 6.97 -19.71
CA TRP A 41 -2.14 7.57 -18.43
C TRP A 41 -1.19 6.65 -17.66
N GLY A 42 -0.11 7.21 -17.10
CA GLY A 42 0.75 6.46 -16.19
C GLY A 42 -0.01 6.02 -14.92
N ALA A 43 0.37 4.87 -14.36
CA ALA A 43 -0.34 4.25 -13.24
C ALA A 43 -0.45 5.17 -12.00
N ASP A 44 0.55 6.02 -11.75
CA ASP A 44 0.50 7.03 -10.68
C ASP A 44 -0.62 8.04 -10.89
N PHE A 45 -0.74 8.60 -12.09
CA PHE A 45 -1.77 9.58 -12.41
C PHE A 45 -3.16 8.95 -12.39
N GLN A 46 -3.30 7.71 -12.87
CA GLN A 46 -4.55 6.97 -12.74
C GLN A 46 -4.93 6.79 -11.26
N GLY A 47 -3.97 6.50 -10.39
CA GLY A 47 -4.19 6.42 -8.94
C GLY A 47 -4.68 7.73 -8.32
N LEU A 48 -4.13 8.87 -8.74
CA LEU A 48 -4.59 10.18 -8.31
C LEU A 48 -6.03 10.48 -8.75
N LEU A 49 -6.39 10.12 -9.99
CA LEU A 49 -7.77 10.26 -10.47
C LEU A 49 -8.74 9.37 -9.68
N TRP A 50 -8.32 8.15 -9.32
CA TRP A 50 -9.13 7.22 -8.54
C TRP A 50 -9.37 7.70 -7.10
N ILE A 51 -8.39 8.39 -6.51
CA ILE A 51 -8.57 9.08 -5.22
C ILE A 51 -9.70 10.12 -5.32
N ILE A 52 -9.77 10.89 -6.40
CA ILE A 52 -10.83 11.90 -6.58
C ILE A 52 -12.21 11.23 -6.62
N ASP A 53 -12.34 10.10 -7.32
CA ASP A 53 -13.59 9.35 -7.37
C ASP A 53 -13.96 8.73 -6.02
N PHE A 54 -12.98 8.21 -5.29
CA PHE A 54 -13.18 7.71 -3.94
C PHE A 54 -13.70 8.78 -2.99
N LEU A 55 -13.14 9.99 -3.06
CA LEU A 55 -13.53 11.11 -2.21
C LEU A 55 -14.96 11.61 -2.46
N LYS A 56 -15.56 11.31 -3.63
CA LYS A 56 -16.98 11.62 -3.91
C LYS A 56 -17.95 10.71 -3.15
N GLN A 57 -17.49 9.58 -2.62
CA GLN A 57 -18.37 8.65 -1.92
C GLN A 57 -18.89 9.26 -0.61
N PRO A 58 -20.21 9.23 -0.37
CA PRO A 58 -20.78 9.80 0.85
C PRO A 58 -20.30 9.01 2.07
N LEU A 59 -19.96 9.75 3.13
CA LEU A 59 -19.57 9.24 4.44
C LEU A 59 -18.34 8.30 4.40
N TRP A 60 -17.46 8.42 3.39
CA TRP A 60 -16.28 7.56 3.30
C TRP A 60 -15.45 7.58 4.59
N GLN A 61 -15.27 8.76 5.22
CA GLN A 61 -14.55 8.91 6.48
C GLN A 61 -15.13 8.09 7.63
N VAL A 62 -16.47 8.02 7.70
CA VAL A 62 -17.18 7.24 8.72
C VAL A 62 -17.01 5.76 8.40
N LYS A 63 -17.28 5.38 7.16
CA LYS A 63 -17.23 3.98 6.69
C LYS A 63 -15.86 3.36 6.92
N VAL A 64 -14.77 4.03 6.51
CA VAL A 64 -13.39 3.52 6.71
C VAL A 64 -12.99 3.43 8.18
N SER A 65 -13.62 4.20 9.08
CA SER A 65 -13.34 4.18 10.51
C SER A 65 -14.19 3.16 11.30
N THR A 66 -15.12 2.46 10.65
CA THR A 66 -16.10 1.62 11.33
C THR A 66 -15.43 0.48 12.09
N GLY A 67 -15.80 0.28 13.36
CA GLY A 67 -15.24 -0.81 14.18
C GLY A 67 -13.80 -0.61 14.64
N ILE A 68 -13.15 0.51 14.31
CA ILE A 68 -11.79 0.81 14.79
C ILE A 68 -11.87 1.44 16.18
N ALA A 69 -11.37 0.70 17.18
CA ALA A 69 -11.29 1.15 18.57
C ALA A 69 -10.30 2.31 18.75
N MET A 70 -10.40 3.03 19.87
CA MET A 70 -9.36 3.98 20.27
C MET A 70 -8.13 3.23 20.78
N PRO A 71 -6.90 3.71 20.48
CA PRO A 71 -5.70 3.14 21.07
C PRO A 71 -5.69 3.31 22.60
N PRO A 72 -5.10 2.37 23.37
CA PRO A 72 -5.01 2.49 24.82
C PRO A 72 -4.27 3.75 25.27
N ALA A 73 -4.65 4.29 26.43
CA ALA A 73 -3.93 5.39 27.06
C ALA A 73 -2.50 4.97 27.43
N THR A 74 -1.52 5.87 27.31
CA THR A 74 -0.10 5.55 27.57
C THR A 74 0.19 5.15 29.02
N THR A 75 -0.69 5.49 29.96
CA THR A 75 -0.58 5.15 31.38
C THR A 75 -1.29 3.84 31.76
N SER A 76 -2.02 3.21 30.83
CA SER A 76 -2.82 2.02 31.11
C SER A 76 -1.95 0.78 31.36
N GLN A 77 -2.54 -0.24 31.98
CA GLN A 77 -1.88 -1.55 32.12
C GLN A 77 -1.68 -2.21 30.75
N ASP A 78 -2.67 -2.13 29.85
CA ASP A 78 -2.56 -2.65 28.48
C ASP A 78 -1.34 -2.08 27.73
N MET A 79 -1.02 -0.79 27.92
CA MET A 79 0.16 -0.17 27.32
C MET A 79 1.45 -0.80 27.85
N LYS A 80 1.55 -1.03 29.16
CA LYS A 80 2.72 -1.65 29.79
C LYS A 80 2.91 -3.09 29.32
N ASP A 81 1.82 -3.85 29.26
CA ASP A 81 1.84 -5.25 28.84
C ASP A 81 2.27 -5.35 27.37
N ALA A 82 1.75 -4.48 26.50
CA ALA A 82 2.15 -4.47 25.10
C ALA A 82 3.60 -4.01 24.89
N LEU A 83 4.11 -3.07 25.69
CA LEU A 83 5.52 -2.70 25.65
C LEU A 83 6.42 -3.86 26.06
N GLN A 84 6.05 -4.61 27.10
CA GLN A 84 6.76 -5.81 27.51
C GLN A 84 6.77 -6.86 26.38
N GLU A 85 5.65 -7.04 25.69
CA GLU A 85 5.57 -7.93 24.53
C GLU A 85 6.48 -7.48 23.38
N LEU A 86 6.55 -6.18 23.07
CA LEU A 86 7.47 -5.66 22.06
C LEU A 86 8.93 -5.90 22.43
N VAL A 87 9.29 -5.81 23.72
CA VAL A 87 10.63 -6.18 24.21
C VAL A 87 10.87 -7.68 24.01
N ASN A 88 9.88 -8.54 24.29
CA ASN A 88 10.01 -9.98 24.05
C ASN A 88 10.22 -10.29 22.56
N LEU A 89 9.44 -9.67 21.67
CA LEU A 89 9.59 -9.84 20.21
C LEU A 89 10.95 -9.35 19.70
N GLN A 90 11.44 -8.25 20.27
CA GLN A 90 12.78 -7.73 19.99
C GLN A 90 13.87 -8.76 20.32
N GLU A 91 13.83 -9.34 21.51
CA GLU A 91 14.84 -10.29 22.00
C GLU A 91 14.76 -11.63 21.26
N THR A 92 13.55 -12.08 20.91
CA THR A 92 13.32 -13.45 20.41
C THR A 92 13.27 -13.57 18.90
N LEU A 93 12.72 -12.58 18.17
CA LEU A 93 12.40 -12.73 16.74
C LEU A 93 13.12 -11.72 15.83
N ARG A 94 13.57 -10.58 16.37
CA ARG A 94 14.06 -9.48 15.51
C ARG A 94 15.30 -9.86 14.70
N GLN A 95 16.19 -10.66 15.27
CA GLN A 95 17.40 -11.08 14.56
C GLN A 95 17.06 -11.91 13.31
N GLU A 96 16.14 -12.86 13.42
CA GLU A 96 15.71 -13.71 12.30
C GLU A 96 14.88 -12.93 11.28
N ALA A 97 13.98 -12.05 11.74
CA ALA A 97 13.11 -11.26 10.87
C ALA A 97 13.83 -10.09 10.17
N MET A 98 15.09 -9.78 10.54
CA MET A 98 15.79 -8.58 10.09
C MET A 98 15.85 -8.42 8.56
N PRO A 99 16.18 -9.46 7.76
CA PRO A 99 16.25 -9.30 6.30
C PRO A 99 14.91 -8.86 5.69
N GLU A 100 13.80 -9.44 6.16
CA GLU A 100 12.45 -9.05 5.72
C GLU A 100 12.09 -7.65 6.22
N ILE A 101 12.43 -7.32 7.47
CA ILE A 101 12.15 -6.00 8.04
C ILE A 101 12.75 -4.89 7.18
N LEU A 102 14.02 -5.08 6.77
CA LEU A 102 14.76 -4.15 5.91
C LEU A 102 14.18 -4.10 4.50
N ALA A 103 13.89 -5.25 3.88
CA ALA A 103 13.32 -5.31 2.53
C ALA A 103 11.96 -4.59 2.44
N GLN A 104 11.16 -4.67 3.49
CA GLN A 104 9.83 -4.07 3.59
C GLN A 104 9.85 -2.60 4.08
N ALA A 105 11.01 -2.02 4.39
CA ALA A 105 11.08 -0.70 5.04
C ALA A 105 10.76 0.48 4.11
N THR A 106 11.12 0.37 2.83
CA THR A 106 11.03 1.47 1.86
C THR A 106 9.90 1.27 0.85
N ASP A 107 9.78 0.07 0.30
CA ASP A 107 8.77 -0.29 -0.72
C ASP A 107 8.34 -1.74 -0.54
N PHE A 108 7.51 -1.97 0.48
CA PHE A 108 7.02 -3.32 0.77
C PHE A 108 6.03 -3.81 -0.29
N GLN A 109 5.46 -2.91 -1.09
CA GLN A 109 4.47 -3.25 -2.10
C GLN A 109 5.13 -4.02 -3.24
N MET A 110 6.28 -3.55 -3.72
CA MET A 110 7.09 -4.30 -4.69
C MET A 110 7.59 -5.62 -4.10
N TRP A 111 7.98 -5.63 -2.82
CA TRP A 111 8.35 -6.88 -2.14
C TRP A 111 7.17 -7.88 -2.11
N PHE A 112 5.96 -7.41 -1.77
CA PHE A 112 4.73 -8.22 -1.76
C PHE A 112 4.42 -8.80 -3.14
N CYS A 113 4.44 -7.97 -4.19
CA CYS A 113 4.21 -8.43 -5.56
C CYS A 113 5.25 -9.48 -5.98
N ALA A 114 6.54 -9.26 -5.69
CA ALA A 114 7.60 -10.18 -6.03
C ALA A 114 7.43 -11.57 -5.36
N GLN A 115 6.96 -11.62 -4.11
CA GLN A 115 6.67 -12.88 -3.42
C GLN A 115 5.54 -13.69 -4.08
N LEU A 116 4.70 -13.04 -4.87
CA LEU A 116 3.57 -13.65 -5.60
C LEU A 116 3.86 -13.86 -7.09
N GLY A 117 5.08 -13.59 -7.55
CA GLY A 117 5.42 -13.66 -8.99
C GLY A 117 4.79 -12.55 -9.84
N LEU A 118 4.24 -11.51 -9.21
CA LEU A 118 3.65 -10.34 -9.85
C LEU A 118 4.74 -9.31 -10.16
N TYR A 119 4.89 -8.94 -11.44
CA TYR A 119 5.85 -7.93 -11.88
C TYR A 119 5.20 -6.98 -12.89
N PRO A 120 5.57 -5.68 -12.91
CA PRO A 120 5.02 -4.71 -13.86
C PRO A 120 5.11 -5.16 -15.33
N ARG A 121 6.20 -5.87 -15.69
CA ARG A 121 6.45 -6.32 -17.05
C ARG A 121 5.60 -7.54 -17.47
N SER A 122 5.38 -8.49 -16.56
CA SER A 122 4.63 -9.72 -16.87
C SER A 122 3.15 -9.60 -16.56
N HIS A 123 2.79 -8.81 -15.54
CA HIS A 123 1.43 -8.62 -15.07
C HIS A 123 1.08 -7.11 -14.93
N PRO A 124 1.20 -6.30 -16.00
CA PRO A 124 0.96 -4.87 -15.94
C PRO A 124 -0.43 -4.47 -15.45
N LYS A 125 -1.48 -5.25 -15.77
CA LYS A 125 -2.86 -4.95 -15.39
C LYS A 125 -3.10 -5.27 -13.91
N SER A 126 -2.58 -6.41 -13.44
CA SER A 126 -2.60 -6.77 -12.02
C SER A 126 -1.80 -5.79 -11.17
N TYR A 127 -0.62 -5.40 -11.65
CA TYR A 127 0.22 -4.37 -11.03
C TYR A 127 -0.54 -3.04 -10.90
N LEU A 128 -1.14 -2.57 -11.99
CA LEU A 128 -1.96 -1.35 -12.00
C LEU A 128 -3.09 -1.47 -10.97
N PHE A 129 -3.86 -2.56 -10.99
CA PHE A 129 -4.97 -2.75 -10.07
C PHE A 129 -4.54 -2.69 -8.59
N LEU A 130 -3.47 -3.41 -8.21
CA LEU A 130 -2.94 -3.39 -6.86
C LEU A 130 -2.41 -2.01 -6.46
N LYS A 131 -1.74 -1.31 -7.38
CA LYS A 131 -1.24 0.04 -7.15
C LYS A 131 -2.38 1.03 -6.93
N LEU A 132 -3.43 0.97 -7.75
CA LEU A 132 -4.61 1.83 -7.60
C LEU A 132 -5.27 1.65 -6.22
N VAL A 133 -5.42 0.39 -5.77
CA VAL A 133 -5.93 0.05 -4.43
C VAL A 133 -5.02 0.61 -3.32
N ALA A 134 -3.70 0.42 -3.44
CA ALA A 134 -2.74 0.89 -2.46
C ALA A 134 -2.70 2.43 -2.35
N ARG A 135 -2.82 3.16 -3.48
CA ARG A 135 -2.82 4.64 -3.49
C ARG A 135 -3.97 5.23 -2.70
N ILE A 136 -5.16 4.65 -2.79
CA ILE A 136 -6.27 5.11 -1.96
C ILE A 136 -6.10 4.62 -0.50
N GLY A 137 -5.53 3.43 -0.29
CA GLY A 137 -5.15 2.96 1.04
C GLY A 137 -4.21 3.93 1.76
N GLU A 138 -3.23 4.52 1.06
CA GLU A 138 -2.34 5.56 1.58
C GLU A 138 -3.08 6.82 2.02
N LEU A 139 -4.04 7.30 1.22
CA LEU A 139 -4.90 8.43 1.58
C LEU A 139 -5.68 8.15 2.87
N VAL A 140 -6.36 7.00 2.93
CA VAL A 140 -7.18 6.63 4.09
C VAL A 140 -6.31 6.46 5.33
N MET A 141 -5.14 5.84 5.19
CA MET A 141 -4.16 5.68 6.25
C MET A 141 -3.72 7.02 6.84
N VAL A 142 -3.41 8.02 6.01
CA VAL A 142 -3.05 9.37 6.49
C VAL A 142 -4.22 10.03 7.22
N TYR A 143 -5.43 9.93 6.70
CA TYR A 143 -6.63 10.44 7.36
C TYR A 143 -6.86 9.80 8.74
N LEU A 144 -6.78 8.47 8.84
CA LEU A 144 -6.98 7.76 10.10
C LEU A 144 -5.89 8.09 11.11
N LYS A 145 -4.63 8.21 10.67
CA LYS A 145 -3.51 8.65 11.51
C LYS A 145 -3.72 10.04 12.07
N TYR A 146 -4.23 10.96 11.26
CA TYR A 146 -4.59 12.30 11.72
C TYR A 146 -5.74 12.27 12.74
N LYS A 147 -6.76 11.44 12.49
CA LYS A 147 -7.94 11.29 13.36
C LYS A 147 -7.59 10.75 14.75
N TYR A 148 -6.78 9.69 14.83
CA TYR A 148 -6.47 9.02 16.11
C TYR A 148 -5.21 9.56 16.79
N ASN A 149 -4.28 10.13 16.02
CA ASN A 149 -3.08 10.82 16.49
C ASN A 149 -2.28 10.08 17.60
N ALA A 150 -2.16 8.77 17.48
CA ALA A 150 -1.50 7.94 18.49
C ALA A 150 0.03 8.03 18.43
N VAL A 151 0.66 8.02 19.59
CA VAL A 151 2.11 7.90 19.75
C VAL A 151 2.63 6.53 19.32
N ARG A 152 3.88 6.48 18.87
CA ARG A 152 4.59 5.24 18.51
C ARG A 152 5.19 4.55 19.73
N PRO A 153 5.43 3.23 19.67
CA PRO A 153 6.09 2.49 20.76
C PRO A 153 7.41 3.13 21.20
N SER A 154 8.29 3.50 20.27
CA SER A 154 9.59 4.09 20.57
C SER A 154 9.51 5.52 21.15
N GLN A 155 8.37 6.21 21.03
CA GLN A 155 8.14 7.50 21.68
C GLN A 155 7.71 7.34 23.13
N VAL A 156 7.07 6.22 23.47
CA VAL A 156 6.69 5.87 24.85
C VAL A 156 7.85 5.19 25.58
N TYR A 157 8.55 4.29 24.90
CA TYR A 157 9.68 3.55 25.44
C TYR A 157 10.88 3.58 24.45
N PRO A 158 11.78 4.58 24.58
CA PRO A 158 12.90 4.78 23.65
C PRO A 158 13.89 3.62 23.53
N ARG A 159 13.90 2.70 24.50
CA ARG A 159 14.80 1.52 24.51
C ARG A 159 14.41 0.43 23.51
N LEU A 160 13.30 0.56 22.78
CA LEU A 160 12.94 -0.37 21.69
C LEU A 160 13.87 -0.26 20.47
N THR A 161 14.59 0.85 20.32
CA THR A 161 15.62 1.09 19.28
C THR A 161 15.26 0.47 17.90
N PRO A 162 14.21 0.96 17.21
CA PRO A 162 13.80 0.38 15.93
C PRO A 162 14.95 0.34 14.91
N PRO A 163 15.11 -0.77 14.14
CA PRO A 163 16.26 -0.96 13.24
C PRO A 163 16.10 -0.24 11.89
N VAL A 164 15.02 0.50 11.70
CA VAL A 164 14.71 1.28 10.49
C VAL A 164 14.22 2.67 10.88
N PRO A 165 14.32 3.67 9.99
CA PRO A 165 13.87 5.03 10.29
C PRO A 165 12.41 5.07 10.74
N VAL A 166 12.17 5.70 11.90
CA VAL A 166 10.81 5.93 12.41
C VAL A 166 10.13 7.00 11.55
N PRO A 167 8.99 6.71 10.90
CA PRO A 167 8.35 7.66 10.00
C PRO A 167 7.81 8.91 10.72
N PRO A 168 7.80 10.10 10.06
CA PRO A 168 7.39 11.37 10.65
C PRO A 168 5.86 11.56 10.69
N HIS A 169 5.14 10.56 11.18
CA HIS A 169 3.67 10.58 11.33
C HIS A 169 3.22 9.61 12.44
N ALA A 170 1.97 9.76 12.89
CA ALA A 170 1.37 8.99 13.97
C ALA A 170 1.40 7.47 13.74
N SER A 171 1.31 6.69 14.82
CA SER A 171 1.39 5.23 14.79
C SER A 171 0.10 4.57 14.28
N TYR A 172 -1.06 5.01 14.76
CA TYR A 172 -2.30 4.26 14.63
C TYR A 172 -3.20 4.77 13.49
N PRO A 173 -3.75 3.90 12.62
CA PRO A 173 -3.44 2.47 12.47
C PRO A 173 -2.10 2.25 11.74
N SER A 174 -1.59 1.01 11.76
CA SER A 174 -0.39 0.62 11.01
C SER A 174 -0.63 0.73 9.50
N GLY A 175 0.18 1.55 8.82
CA GLY A 175 0.02 1.79 7.38
C GLY A 175 0.46 0.60 6.53
N HIS A 176 1.56 -0.06 6.92
CA HIS A 176 2.00 -1.32 6.31
C HIS A 176 0.92 -2.39 6.43
N ALA A 177 0.36 -2.60 7.62
CA ALA A 177 -0.70 -3.59 7.82
C ALA A 177 -1.91 -3.27 6.94
N MET A 178 -2.41 -2.03 6.99
CA MET A 178 -3.56 -1.61 6.19
C MET A 178 -3.35 -1.85 4.69
N ASN A 179 -2.26 -1.34 4.12
CA ASN A 179 -2.02 -1.48 2.69
C ASN A 179 -1.71 -2.92 2.28
N SER A 180 -0.98 -3.70 3.08
CA SER A 180 -0.72 -5.10 2.75
C SER A 180 -2.00 -5.95 2.78
N TYR A 181 -2.90 -5.73 3.75
CA TYR A 181 -4.19 -6.42 3.76
C TYR A 181 -5.10 -5.96 2.61
N LEU A 182 -5.08 -4.68 2.24
CA LEU A 182 -5.78 -4.20 1.05
C LEU A 182 -5.28 -4.88 -0.22
N MET A 183 -3.97 -5.00 -0.38
CA MET A 183 -3.36 -5.71 -1.52
C MET A 183 -3.69 -7.20 -1.49
N ALA A 184 -3.76 -7.83 -0.32
CA ALA A 184 -4.17 -9.23 -0.20
C ALA A 184 -5.63 -9.46 -0.62
N LEU A 185 -6.55 -8.60 -0.18
CA LEU A 185 -7.96 -8.65 -0.58
C LEU A 185 -8.11 -8.45 -2.09
N ALA A 186 -7.39 -7.48 -2.66
CA ALA A 186 -7.37 -7.23 -4.10
C ALA A 186 -6.79 -8.43 -4.88
N THR A 187 -5.70 -9.03 -4.39
CA THR A 187 -5.08 -10.22 -4.99
C THR A 187 -6.05 -11.40 -5.02
N ALA A 188 -6.77 -11.65 -3.91
CA ALA A 188 -7.74 -12.73 -3.83
C ALA A 188 -8.91 -12.56 -4.82
N GLU A 189 -9.23 -11.33 -5.24
CA GLU A 189 -10.27 -11.10 -6.25
C GLU A 189 -9.77 -11.29 -7.69
N ILE A 190 -8.49 -11.07 -7.97
CA ILE A 190 -7.93 -11.22 -9.32
C ILE A 190 -7.30 -12.59 -9.57
N VAL A 191 -6.74 -13.23 -8.53
CA VAL A 191 -6.14 -14.57 -8.56
C VAL A 191 -6.50 -15.31 -7.27
N PRO A 192 -7.69 -15.95 -7.21
CA PRO A 192 -8.16 -16.62 -5.99
C PRO A 192 -7.16 -17.63 -5.39
N ASP A 193 -6.43 -18.36 -6.24
CA ASP A 193 -5.43 -19.35 -5.81
C ASP A 193 -4.25 -18.74 -5.03
N LEU A 194 -3.99 -17.44 -5.22
CA LEU A 194 -2.95 -16.70 -4.48
C LEU A 194 -3.50 -16.03 -3.22
N GLY A 195 -4.81 -16.06 -2.96
CA GLY A 195 -5.46 -15.37 -1.86
C GLY A 195 -4.89 -15.73 -0.48
N ASP A 196 -4.74 -17.02 -0.19
CA ASP A 196 -4.18 -17.51 1.06
C ASP A 196 -2.71 -17.09 1.25
N ALA A 197 -1.92 -17.15 0.18
CA ALA A 197 -0.52 -16.71 0.19
C ALA A 197 -0.42 -15.21 0.43
N ALA A 198 -1.26 -14.43 -0.25
CA ALA A 198 -1.33 -12.98 -0.14
C ALA A 198 -1.75 -12.54 1.28
N GLU A 199 -2.72 -13.21 1.91
CA GLU A 199 -3.10 -12.93 3.29
C GLU A 199 -1.96 -13.23 4.28
N ARG A 200 -1.25 -14.35 4.10
CA ARG A 200 -0.08 -14.70 4.93
C ARG A 200 1.04 -13.67 4.78
N LEU A 201 1.28 -13.16 3.58
CA LEU A 201 2.23 -12.07 3.35
C LEU A 201 1.81 -10.78 4.08
N ALA A 202 0.52 -10.43 4.03
CA ALA A 202 0.00 -9.27 4.76
C ALA A 202 0.16 -9.41 6.28
N GLN A 203 -0.15 -10.58 6.83
CA GLN A 203 0.08 -10.91 8.24
C GLN A 203 1.56 -10.79 8.61
N ARG A 204 2.45 -11.31 7.75
CA ARG A 204 3.91 -11.25 7.95
C ARG A 204 4.43 -9.82 7.94
N ILE A 205 4.02 -9.00 6.97
CA ILE A 205 4.40 -7.58 6.87
C ILE A 205 3.96 -6.81 8.11
N ALA A 206 2.72 -7.01 8.57
CA ALA A 206 2.19 -6.41 9.78
C ALA A 206 3.01 -6.82 11.01
N LYS A 207 3.24 -8.13 11.19
CA LYS A 207 3.99 -8.66 12.34
C LYS A 207 5.43 -8.17 12.36
N ASN A 208 6.08 -8.06 11.20
CA ASN A 208 7.44 -7.54 11.10
C ASN A 208 7.55 -6.08 11.57
N ARG A 209 6.46 -5.28 11.49
CA ARG A 209 6.46 -3.93 12.07
C ARG A 209 6.41 -3.94 13.61
N GLU A 210 5.73 -4.92 14.20
CA GLU A 210 5.72 -5.13 15.65
C GLU A 210 7.09 -5.62 16.13
N ILE A 211 7.67 -6.63 15.46
CA ILE A 211 9.01 -7.16 15.78
C ILE A 211 10.09 -6.05 15.68
N ALA A 212 9.95 -5.16 14.69
CA ALA A 212 10.81 -3.98 14.54
C ALA A 212 10.59 -2.89 15.62
N GLY A 213 9.58 -3.02 16.48
CA GLY A 213 9.25 -2.02 17.51
C GLY A 213 8.60 -0.75 16.96
N LEU A 214 8.01 -0.79 15.75
CA LEU A 214 7.41 0.38 15.09
C LEU A 214 5.93 0.57 15.39
N HIS A 215 5.23 -0.53 15.69
CA HIS A 215 3.79 -0.61 15.86
C HIS A 215 3.43 -1.57 17.01
N PHE A 216 2.34 -1.27 17.71
CA PHE A 216 1.70 -2.23 18.61
C PHE A 216 0.80 -3.20 17.83
N TRP A 217 0.46 -4.34 18.41
CA TRP A 217 -0.41 -5.33 17.76
C TRP A 217 -1.81 -4.77 17.43
N TRP A 218 -2.34 -3.86 18.25
CA TRP A 218 -3.62 -3.19 17.95
C TRP A 218 -3.50 -2.19 16.78
N ASP A 219 -2.32 -1.61 16.52
CA ASP A 219 -2.09 -0.79 15.33
C ASP A 219 -2.25 -1.66 14.08
N SER A 220 -1.72 -2.88 14.10
CA SER A 220 -1.83 -3.88 13.03
C SER A 220 -3.28 -4.34 12.84
N LEU A 221 -3.98 -4.66 13.94
CA LEU A 221 -5.38 -5.06 13.91
C LEU A 221 -6.28 -3.96 13.34
N ALA A 222 -6.10 -2.72 13.78
CA ALA A 222 -6.82 -1.57 13.26
C ALA A 222 -6.52 -1.32 11.78
N GLY A 223 -5.29 -1.58 11.34
CA GLY A 223 -4.92 -1.56 9.93
C GLY A 223 -5.69 -2.59 9.11
N LYS A 224 -5.81 -3.84 9.61
CA LYS A 224 -6.62 -4.88 8.96
C LYS A 224 -8.09 -4.49 8.84
N ILE A 225 -8.71 -4.00 9.92
CA ILE A 225 -10.12 -3.56 9.91
C ILE A 225 -10.32 -2.39 8.92
N ALA A 226 -9.41 -1.40 8.94
CA ALA A 226 -9.44 -0.29 7.99
C ALA A 226 -9.33 -0.77 6.54
N ALA A 227 -8.50 -1.78 6.27
CA ALA A 227 -8.35 -2.39 4.96
C ALA A 227 -9.67 -3.01 4.49
N GLU A 228 -10.31 -3.85 5.30
CA GLU A 228 -11.58 -4.50 4.96
C GLU A 228 -12.69 -3.46 4.66
N ASN A 229 -12.83 -2.45 5.52
CA ASN A 229 -13.78 -1.35 5.32
C ASN A 229 -13.51 -0.60 4.02
N THR A 230 -12.24 -0.27 3.76
CA THR A 230 -11.82 0.49 2.59
C THR A 230 -12.01 -0.33 1.32
N PHE A 231 -11.73 -1.63 1.35
CA PHE A 231 -11.92 -2.52 0.22
C PHE A 231 -13.39 -2.59 -0.20
N GLY A 232 -14.31 -2.64 0.76
CA GLY A 232 -15.75 -2.55 0.48
C GLY A 232 -16.15 -1.29 -0.29
N LEU A 233 -15.45 -0.17 -0.08
CA LEU A 233 -15.67 1.08 -0.81
C LEU A 233 -14.99 1.11 -2.18
N PHE A 234 -13.93 0.33 -2.41
CA PHE A 234 -13.36 0.22 -3.76
C PHE A 234 -14.32 -0.44 -4.73
N LYS A 235 -15.02 -1.46 -4.26
CA LYS A 235 -15.96 -2.24 -5.08
C LYS A 235 -17.13 -1.40 -5.62
N THR A 236 -17.37 -0.21 -5.08
CA THR A 236 -18.43 0.70 -5.54
C THR A 236 -17.94 1.74 -6.55
N LEU A 237 -16.63 1.81 -6.82
CA LEU A 237 -16.07 2.79 -7.76
C LEU A 237 -16.44 2.44 -9.21
N PRO A 238 -16.78 3.43 -10.06
CA PRO A 238 -17.24 3.17 -11.43
C PRO A 238 -16.28 2.34 -12.28
N LYS A 239 -14.96 2.56 -12.13
CA LYS A 239 -13.93 1.85 -12.89
C LYS A 239 -13.44 0.55 -12.22
N TYR A 240 -13.96 0.18 -11.04
CA TYR A 240 -13.50 -1.01 -10.30
C TYR A 240 -13.61 -2.29 -11.12
N ILE A 241 -14.80 -2.56 -11.67
CA ILE A 241 -15.08 -3.78 -12.44
C ILE A 241 -14.13 -3.86 -13.64
N ALA A 242 -13.96 -2.77 -14.38
CA ALA A 242 -13.08 -2.75 -15.55
C ALA A 242 -11.62 -3.07 -15.22
N TYR A 243 -11.03 -2.47 -14.17
CA TYR A 243 -9.65 -2.76 -13.79
C TYR A 243 -9.48 -4.17 -13.19
N ARG A 244 -10.45 -4.62 -12.40
CA ARG A 244 -10.44 -5.99 -11.84
C ARG A 244 -10.52 -7.03 -12.95
N ASP A 245 -11.46 -6.89 -13.87
CA ASP A 245 -11.67 -7.88 -14.95
C ASP A 245 -10.46 -7.90 -15.90
N ALA A 246 -9.90 -6.73 -16.22
CA ALA A 246 -8.66 -6.66 -16.98
C ALA A 246 -7.49 -7.37 -16.29
N ALA A 247 -7.39 -7.28 -14.96
CA ALA A 247 -6.40 -8.02 -14.18
C ALA A 247 -6.71 -9.53 -14.16
N ILE A 248 -7.96 -9.96 -14.00
CA ILE A 248 -8.35 -11.39 -14.07
C ILE A 248 -7.99 -12.00 -15.44
N ASP A 249 -8.30 -11.29 -16.52
CA ASP A 249 -8.02 -11.74 -17.89
C ASP A 249 -6.52 -11.94 -18.13
N GLU A 250 -5.67 -11.19 -17.43
CA GLU A 250 -4.21 -11.30 -17.52
C GLU A 250 -3.69 -12.68 -17.09
N TRP A 251 -4.37 -13.33 -16.14
CA TRP A 251 -4.02 -14.64 -15.61
C TRP A 251 -4.68 -15.81 -16.33
N SER A 252 -5.57 -15.52 -17.28
CA SER A 252 -6.32 -16.52 -18.03
C SER A 252 -5.63 -16.94 -19.34
N ASN A 253 -4.44 -16.38 -19.64
CA ASN A 253 -3.69 -16.59 -20.89
C ASN A 253 -2.39 -17.36 -20.68
#